data_AF-A0A931WM26-F1
#
_entry.id   AF-A0A931WM26-F1
#
_cell.length_a   1.000
_cell.length_b   1.000
_cell.length_c   1.000
_cell.angle_alpha   90.00
_cell.angle_beta   90.00
_cell.angle_gamma   90.00
#
_symmetry.space_group_name_H-M   'P 1'
#
loop_
_entity.id
_entity.type
_entity.pdbx_description
1 polymer ?
#
loop_
_entity_poly.entity_id
_entity_poly.type
_entity_poly.pdbx_seq_one_letter_code
_entity_poly.pdbx_strand_id
1 'polypeptide(L)'
;MKRLTVIGLEGLGEVKAGDSIGRLIWEAWSRKGEALLEGDIFVIAHKIVSKAEGRLIRLAEIKPSARALELARELGKDPALVEIILRESRRIIRMGGSTIIVETHHGFICANA
;
A
#
# COMPACT_ATOMS: atom_id res chain seq x y z
N MET A 1 -24.36 23.51 -17.04
CA MET A 1 -23.58 23.18 -15.82
C MET A 1 -22.76 21.93 -16.07
N LYS A 2 -21.50 21.87 -15.63
CA LYS A 2 -20.71 20.62 -15.63
C LYS A 2 -21.13 19.76 -14.43
N ARG A 3 -21.17 18.44 -14.60
CA ARG A 3 -21.55 17.46 -13.56
C ARG A 3 -20.37 16.53 -13.31
N LEU A 4 -20.13 16.19 -12.04
CA LEU A 4 -19.19 15.16 -11.60
C LEU A 4 -19.98 14.09 -10.84
N THR A 5 -19.68 12.83 -11.12
CA THR A 5 -20.24 11.67 -10.40
C THR A 5 -19.09 10.84 -9.84
N VAL A 6 -19.21 10.37 -8.60
CA VAL A 6 -18.23 9.49 -7.96
C VAL A 6 -18.97 8.23 -7.50
N ILE A 7 -18.48 7.06 -7.94
CA ILE A 7 -19.17 5.79 -7.74
C ILE A 7 -18.22 4.82 -7.04
N GLY A 8 -18.67 4.25 -5.92
CA GLY A 8 -17.98 3.16 -5.26
C GLY A 8 -18.15 1.86 -6.05
N LEU A 9 -17.05 1.13 -6.25
CA LEU A 9 -17.08 -0.20 -6.85
C LEU A 9 -17.20 -1.26 -5.75
N GLU A 10 -18.27 -2.04 -5.81
CA GLU A 10 -18.56 -3.13 -4.88
C GLU A 10 -18.35 -4.48 -5.56
N GLY A 11 -18.26 -5.57 -4.79
CA GLY A 11 -18.20 -6.93 -5.33
C GLY A 11 -16.83 -7.36 -5.89
N LEU A 12 -15.75 -6.62 -5.57
CA LEU A 12 -14.38 -6.96 -5.99
C LEU A 12 -13.83 -8.22 -5.29
N GLY A 13 -14.31 -8.53 -4.08
CA GLY A 13 -13.79 -9.62 -3.26
C GLY A 13 -12.43 -9.32 -2.62
N GLU A 14 -11.81 -10.35 -2.06
CA GLU A 14 -10.46 -10.27 -1.48
C GLU A 14 -9.41 -10.55 -2.56
N VAL A 15 -8.50 -9.60 -2.77
CA VAL A 15 -7.42 -9.69 -3.75
C VAL A 15 -6.27 -10.54 -3.23
N LYS A 16 -5.78 -11.45 -4.06
CA LYS A 16 -4.69 -12.39 -3.78
C LYS A 16 -3.50 -12.14 -4.70
N ALA A 17 -2.35 -12.69 -4.32
CA ALA A 17 -1.14 -12.63 -5.14
C ALA A 17 -1.38 -13.27 -6.52
N GLY A 18 -0.99 -12.56 -7.57
CA GLY A 18 -1.18 -12.95 -8.97
C GLY A 18 -2.48 -12.48 -9.61
N ASP A 19 -3.41 -11.88 -8.85
CA ASP A 19 -4.68 -11.41 -9.42
C ASP A 19 -4.48 -10.23 -10.39
N SER A 20 -5.26 -10.21 -11.47
CA SER A 20 -5.33 -9.05 -12.38
C SER A 20 -6.33 -8.03 -11.85
N ILE A 21 -5.84 -6.93 -11.28
CA ILE A 21 -6.69 -5.84 -10.75
C ILE A 21 -7.63 -5.28 -11.82
N GLY A 22 -7.12 -5.04 -13.03
CA GLY A 22 -7.94 -4.52 -14.13
C GLY A 22 -9.09 -5.45 -14.49
N ARG A 23 -8.83 -6.77 -14.51
CA ARG A 23 -9.88 -7.77 -14.77
C ARG A 23 -10.92 -7.80 -13.65
N LEU A 24 -10.49 -7.78 -12.39
CA LEU A 24 -11.40 -7.75 -11.24
C LEU A 24 -12.30 -6.51 -11.26
N ILE A 25 -11.74 -5.34 -11.59
CA ILE A 25 -12.50 -4.09 -11.72
C ILE A 25 -13.52 -4.20 -12.85
N TRP A 26 -13.10 -4.69 -14.02
CA TRP A 26 -13.98 -4.86 -15.18
C TRP A 26 -15.15 -5.81 -14.90
N GLU A 27 -14.87 -6.96 -14.27
CA GLU A 27 -15.88 -7.96 -13.93
C GLU A 27 -16.87 -7.43 -12.88
N ALA A 28 -16.40 -6.67 -11.89
CA ALA A 28 -17.27 -6.03 -10.91
C ALA A 28 -18.13 -4.91 -11.53
N TRP A 29 -17.55 -4.09 -12.41
CA TRP A 29 -18.26 -3.00 -13.09
C TRP A 29 -19.32 -3.52 -14.04
N SER A 30 -18.98 -4.53 -14.85
CA SER A 30 -19.88 -5.10 -15.86
C SER A 30 -21.20 -5.64 -15.26
N ARG A 31 -21.20 -6.06 -13.99
CA ARG A 31 -22.40 -6.54 -13.29
C ARG A 31 -23.40 -5.42 -12.94
N LYS A 32 -22.96 -4.16 -12.88
CA LYS A 32 -23.85 -3.02 -12.64
C LYS A 32 -24.69 -2.66 -13.88
N GLY A 33 -24.26 -3.05 -15.07
CA GLY A 33 -24.96 -2.73 -16.32
C GLY A 33 -24.81 -1.27 -16.76
N GLU A 34 -23.89 -0.51 -16.17
CA GLU A 34 -23.59 0.87 -16.54
C GLU A 34 -22.44 0.92 -17.55
N ALA A 35 -22.52 1.80 -18.54
CA ALA A 35 -21.46 2.01 -19.52
C ALA A 35 -20.32 2.85 -18.91
N LEU A 36 -19.07 2.45 -19.17
CA LEU A 36 -17.91 3.34 -18.99
C LEU A 36 -17.85 4.31 -20.16
N LEU A 37 -17.63 5.58 -19.85
CA LEU A 37 -17.53 6.64 -20.83
C LEU A 37 -16.07 7.03 -21.04
N GLU A 38 -15.77 7.56 -22.22
CA GLU A 38 -14.46 8.14 -22.50
C GLU A 38 -14.18 9.28 -21.51
N GLY A 39 -13.00 9.23 -20.88
CA GLY A 39 -12.58 10.19 -19.87
C GLY A 39 -12.93 9.80 -18.42
N ASP A 40 -13.60 8.67 -18.19
CA ASP A 40 -13.78 8.12 -16.84
C ASP A 40 -12.43 7.75 -16.20
N ILE A 41 -12.34 7.95 -14.89
CA ILE A 41 -11.12 7.75 -14.10
C ILE A 41 -11.35 6.67 -13.05
N PHE A 42 -10.49 5.65 -13.05
CA PHE A 42 -10.41 4.68 -11.97
C PHE A 42 -9.41 5.13 -10.92
N VAL A 43 -9.87 5.25 -9.67
CA VAL A 43 -9.02 5.52 -8.51
C VAL A 43 -8.87 4.23 -7.71
N ILE A 44 -7.63 3.75 -7.59
CA ILE A 44 -7.32 2.47 -6.98
C ILE A 44 -6.45 2.70 -5.75
N ALA A 45 -6.83 2.14 -4.60
CA ALA A 45 -5.99 2.17 -3.42
C ALA A 45 -4.77 1.24 -3.59
N HIS A 46 -3.59 1.70 -3.19
CA HIS A 46 -2.34 0.93 -3.38
C HIS A 46 -2.38 -0.47 -2.76
N LYS A 47 -3.13 -0.68 -1.66
CA LYS A 47 -3.14 -1.95 -0.91
C LYS A 47 -3.51 -3.15 -1.78
N ILE A 48 -4.50 -3.01 -2.67
CA ILE A 48 -4.91 -4.14 -3.52
C ILE A 48 -3.85 -4.43 -4.59
N VAL A 49 -3.16 -3.38 -5.07
CA VAL A 49 -2.03 -3.53 -5.99
C VAL A 49 -0.90 -4.28 -5.30
N SER A 50 -0.52 -3.88 -4.07
CA SER A 50 0.50 -4.58 -3.29
C SER A 50 0.15 -6.05 -3.01
N LYS A 51 -1.14 -6.38 -2.77
CA LYS A 51 -1.58 -7.77 -2.60
C LYS A 51 -1.43 -8.57 -3.90
N ALA A 52 -1.90 -8.03 -5.03
CA ALA A 52 -1.77 -8.66 -6.34
C ALA A 52 -0.30 -8.89 -6.74
N GLU A 53 0.58 -7.96 -6.40
CA GLU A 53 2.03 -8.07 -6.61
C GLU A 53 2.73 -9.01 -5.62
N GLY A 54 2.00 -9.65 -4.70
CA GLY A 54 2.58 -10.60 -3.74
C GLY A 54 3.45 -9.95 -2.66
N ARG A 55 3.22 -8.67 -2.33
CA ARG A 55 4.04 -7.89 -1.38
C ARG A 55 3.65 -8.10 0.10
N LEU A 56 2.89 -9.15 0.41
CA LEU A 56 2.57 -9.50 1.80
C LEU A 56 3.76 -10.22 2.44
N ILE A 57 4.19 -9.73 3.61
CA ILE A 57 5.34 -10.24 4.34
C ILE A 57 4.89 -10.71 5.72
N ARG A 58 5.35 -11.89 6.15
CA ARG A 58 5.16 -12.37 7.52
C ARG A 58 6.29 -11.82 8.40
N LEU A 59 5.96 -10.92 9.34
CA LEU A 59 6.95 -10.29 10.21
C LEU A 59 7.74 -11.31 11.05
N ALA A 60 7.12 -12.43 11.44
CA ALA A 60 7.80 -13.50 12.17
C ALA A 60 8.97 -14.15 11.42
N GLU A 61 9.05 -13.99 10.09
CA GLU A 61 10.13 -14.53 9.25
C GLU A 61 11.25 -13.52 9.01
N ILE A 62 11.10 -12.29 9.50
CA ILE A 62 12.06 -11.22 9.28
C ILE A 62 13.10 -11.23 10.40
N LYS A 63 14.37 -11.41 10.02
CA LYS A 63 15.52 -11.20 10.90
C LYS A 63 15.89 -9.70 10.91
N PRO A 64 15.72 -8.97 12.03
CA PRO A 64 16.05 -7.56 12.11
C PRO A 64 17.56 -7.32 12.09
N SER A 65 17.99 -6.24 11.45
CA SER A 65 19.37 -5.75 11.53
C SER A 65 19.68 -5.08 12.86
N ALA A 66 20.97 -4.88 13.19
CA ALA A 66 21.38 -4.13 14.38
C ALA A 66 20.78 -2.72 14.41
N ARG A 67 20.73 -2.06 13.24
CA ARG A 67 20.11 -0.75 13.06
C ARG A 67 18.60 -0.79 13.34
N ALA A 68 17.89 -1.80 12.84
CA ALA A 68 16.47 -1.96 13.12
C ALA A 68 16.20 -2.17 14.61
N LEU A 69 17.03 -2.96 15.30
CA LEU A 69 16.92 -3.20 16.76
C LEU A 69 17.16 -1.93 17.59
N GLU A 70 18.09 -1.07 17.18
CA GLU A 70 18.33 0.22 17.81
C GLU A 70 17.13 1.15 17.65
N LEU A 71 16.68 1.36 16.42
CA LEU A 71 15.56 2.24 16.11
C LEU A 71 14.25 1.75 16.71
N ALA A 72 14.02 0.44 16.73
CA ALA A 72 12.83 -0.14 17.33
C ALA A 72 12.71 0.14 18.83
N ARG A 73 13.84 0.18 19.55
CA ARG A 73 13.88 0.56 20.98
C ARG A 73 13.50 2.02 21.19
N GLU A 74 14.02 2.92 20.36
CA GLU A 74 13.68 4.35 20.41
C GLU A 74 12.21 4.60 20.04
N LEU A 75 11.72 3.93 19.00
CA LEU A 75 10.36 4.11 18.47
C LEU A 75 9.28 3.32 19.22
N GLY A 76 9.67 2.41 20.13
CA GLY A 76 8.74 1.47 20.77
C GLY A 76 7.97 0.60 19.77
N LYS A 77 8.65 0.12 18.71
CA LYS A 77 8.06 -0.69 17.63
C LYS A 77 8.65 -2.10 17.60
N ASP A 78 7.97 -3.00 16.88
CA ASP A 78 8.52 -4.31 16.52
C ASP A 78 9.78 -4.13 15.62
N PRO A 79 10.94 -4.68 16.00
CA PRO A 79 12.15 -4.65 15.18
C PRO A 79 11.98 -5.23 13.77
N ALA A 80 11.15 -6.25 13.59
CA ALA A 80 10.86 -6.83 12.27
C ALA A 80 10.10 -5.84 11.38
N LEU A 81 9.16 -5.08 11.96
CA LEU A 81 8.46 -4.02 11.23
C LEU A 81 9.43 -2.90 10.84
N VAL A 82 10.28 -2.45 11.78
CA VAL A 82 11.28 -1.41 11.51
C VAL A 82 12.25 -1.86 10.43
N GLU A 83 12.67 -3.12 10.43
CA GLU A 83 13.50 -3.69 9.38
C GLU A 83 12.85 -3.58 7.99
N ILE A 84 11.55 -3.90 7.85
CA ILE A 84 10.84 -3.73 6.57
C ILE A 84 10.75 -2.27 6.16
N ILE A 85 10.43 -1.36 7.11
CA ILE A 85 10.41 0.08 6.84
C ILE A 85 11.77 0.52 6.28
N LEU A 86 12.88 0.12 6.89
CA LEU A 86 14.22 0.46 6.42
C LEU A 86 14.53 -0.12 5.04
N ARG A 87 14.08 -1.35 4.73
CA ARG A 87 14.29 -1.98 3.42
C ARG A 87 13.55 -1.25 2.29
N GLU A 88 12.35 -0.74 2.57
CA GLU A 88 11.53 0.00 1.59
C GLU A 88 11.85 1.50 1.55
N SER A 89 12.76 1.96 2.42
CA SER A 89 13.18 3.36 2.54
C SER A 89 14.54 3.62 1.90
N ARG A 90 14.66 4.77 1.24
CA ARG A 90 15.94 5.35 0.83
C ARG A 90 16.65 6.05 2.00
N ARG A 91 15.90 6.80 2.81
CA ARG A 91 16.42 7.48 4.02
C ARG A 91 15.30 7.82 5.01
N ILE A 92 15.68 8.00 6.26
CA ILE A 92 14.82 8.54 7.31
C ILE A 92 14.81 10.07 7.20
N ILE A 93 13.63 10.67 7.18
CA ILE A 93 13.43 12.13 7.12
C ILE A 93 13.24 12.70 8.53
N ARG A 94 12.43 12.04 9.36
CA ARG A 94 12.15 12.46 10.74
C ARG A 94 11.74 11.28 11.60
N MET A 95 12.07 11.35 12.88
CA MET A 95 11.54 10.45 13.92
C MET A 95 10.97 11.28 15.06
N GLY A 96 9.97 10.74 15.75
CA GLY A 96 9.37 11.37 16.93
C GLY A 96 8.32 10.49 17.59
N GLY A 97 8.50 10.22 18.89
CA GLY A 97 7.68 9.24 19.60
C GLY A 97 7.73 7.89 18.88
N SER A 98 6.55 7.32 18.58
CA SER A 98 6.43 6.09 17.82
C SER A 98 6.31 6.29 16.30
N THR A 99 6.62 7.48 15.78
CA THR A 99 6.50 7.80 14.34
C THR A 99 7.88 7.84 13.68
N ILE A 100 7.98 7.21 12.50
CA ILE A 100 9.12 7.30 11.60
C ILE A 100 8.63 7.74 10.21
N ILE A 101 9.13 8.89 9.74
CA ILE A 101 8.87 9.44 8.41
C ILE A 101 10.11 9.18 7.55
N VAL A 102 9.90 8.65 6.35
CA VAL A 102 10.95 8.21 5.44
C VAL A 102 10.67 8.70 4.02
N GLU A 103 11.71 8.69 3.19
CA GLU A 103 11.58 8.74 1.73
C GLU A 103 11.64 7.30 1.22
N THR A 104 10.59 6.82 0.54
CA THR A 104 10.57 5.47 -0.07
C THR A 104 11.48 5.40 -1.29
N HIS A 105 11.79 4.21 -1.79
CA HIS A 105 12.51 4.07 -3.07
C HIS A 105 11.78 4.67 -4.27
N HIS A 106 10.46 4.86 -4.17
CA HIS A 106 9.64 5.54 -5.17
C HIS A 106 9.69 7.08 -5.06
N GLY A 107 10.32 7.62 -4.01
CA GLY A 107 10.43 9.06 -3.76
C GLY A 107 9.28 9.67 -2.94
N PHE A 108 8.37 8.86 -2.40
CA PHE A 108 7.31 9.36 -1.53
C PHE A 108 7.85 9.65 -0.13
N ILE A 109 7.46 10.79 0.45
CA ILE A 109 7.69 11.10 1.85
C ILE A 109 6.46 10.72 2.65
N CYS A 110 6.55 9.65 3.43
CA CYS A 110 5.43 9.10 4.18
C CYS A 110 5.88 8.43 5.48
N ALA A 111 4.92 8.10 6.33
CA ALA A 111 5.18 7.33 7.55
C ALA A 111 5.33 5.85 7.22
N ASN A 112 6.35 5.20 7.79
CA ASN A 112 6.59 3.75 7.70
C ASN A 112 6.82 3.18 6.28
N ALA A 113 7.34 4.01 5.37
CA ALA A 113 7.54 3.69 3.95
C ALA A 113 6.22 3.37 3.22
#